data_AF-A0AAE2ZPD6-F1
#
_entry.id   AF-A0AAE2ZPD6-F1
#
_cell.length_a   1.000
_cell.length_b   1.000
_cell.length_c   1.000
_cell.angle_alpha   90.00
_cell.angle_beta   90.00
_cell.angle_gamma   90.00
#
_symmetry.space_group_name_H-M   'P 1'
#
loop_
_entity.id
_entity.type
_entity.pdbx_description
1 polymer ?
#
loop_
_entity_poly.entity_id
_entity_poly.type
_entity_poly.pdbx_seq_one_letter_code
_entity_poly.pdbx_strand_id
1 'polypeptide(L)'
;MLQLVNPKAWAVALIVSASYVDVAAPRKSLAILVGLFALMNISSISVWAISGSALKRYLARGRRIAVFNPSMAILLLVSMIPVLMVPS
;
A
#
# COMPACT_ATOMS: atom_id res chain seq x y z
N MET A 1 14.90 -0.35 5.15
CA MET A 1 14.85 -0.08 6.61
C MET A 1 14.39 1.35 6.94
N LEU A 2 13.42 1.93 6.21
CA LEU A 2 12.87 3.26 6.50
C LEU A 2 11.52 3.23 7.26
N GLN A 3 10.94 2.04 7.47
CA GLN A 3 9.67 1.92 8.20
C GLN A 3 9.80 2.19 9.70
N LEU A 4 10.99 2.02 10.28
CA LEU A 4 11.23 2.29 11.70
C LEU A 4 11.16 3.79 12.05
N VAL A 5 11.30 4.68 11.07
CA VAL A 5 11.14 6.13 11.28
C VAL A 5 9.70 6.58 10.99
N ASN A 6 8.85 5.70 10.46
CA ASN A 6 7.48 6.04 10.09
C ASN A 6 6.54 5.89 11.31
N PRO A 7 6.00 6.98 11.88
CA PRO A 7 5.12 6.90 13.04
C PRO A 7 3.84 6.10 12.76
N LYS A 8 3.41 6.01 11.49
CA LYS A 8 2.27 5.17 11.08
C LYS A 8 2.55 3.68 11.31
N ALA A 9 3.79 3.23 11.08
CA ALA A 9 4.17 1.84 11.29
C ALA A 9 4.15 1.48 12.79
N TRP A 10 4.63 2.38 13.64
CA TRP A 10 4.56 2.23 15.10
C TRP A 10 3.11 2.20 15.60
N ALA A 11 2.25 3.10 15.11
CA ALA A 11 0.84 3.12 15.49
C ALA A 11 0.12 1.80 15.17
N VAL A 12 0.35 1.24 13.97
CA VAL A 12 -0.22 -0.06 13.58
C VAL A 12 0.32 -1.18 14.46
N ALA A 13 1.64 -1.22 14.71
CA ALA A 13 2.23 -2.24 15.57
C ALA A 13 1.66 -2.19 17.00
N LEU A 14 1.44 -0.99 17.56
CA LEU A 14 0.85 -0.81 18.88
C LEU A 14 -0.63 -1.23 18.93
N ILE A 15 -1.44 -0.82 17.96
CA ILE A 15 -2.87 -1.21 17.89
C ILE A 15 -3.00 -2.73 17.77
N VAL A 16 -2.23 -3.33 16.86
CA VAL A 16 -2.26 -4.78 16.61
C VAL A 16 -1.80 -5.55 17.85
N SER A 17 -0.76 -5.05 18.54
CA SER A 17 -0.29 -5.66 19.78
C SER A 17 -1.30 -5.54 20.92
N ALA A 18 -1.94 -4.38 21.07
CA ALA A 18 -2.92 -4.13 22.13
C ALA A 18 -4.24 -4.90 21.92
N SER A 19 -4.66 -5.10 20.68
CA SER A 19 -5.95 -5.72 20.37
C SER A 19 -5.90 -7.25 20.25
N TYR A 20 -4.75 -7.84 19.87
CA TYR A 20 -4.70 -9.25 19.46
C TYR A 20 -3.61 -10.10 20.14
N VAL A 21 -2.76 -9.53 20.99
CA VAL A 21 -1.75 -10.31 21.72
C VAL A 21 -2.39 -10.95 22.94
N ASP A 22 -2.31 -12.29 22.99
CA ASP A 22 -2.73 -13.06 24.16
C ASP A 22 -1.72 -12.88 25.28
N VAL A 23 -2.20 -12.44 26.45
CA VAL A 23 -1.39 -12.19 27.65
C VAL A 23 -0.79 -13.48 28.21
N ALA A 24 -1.43 -14.64 27.97
CA ALA A 24 -0.92 -15.94 28.43
C ALA A 24 0.27 -16.46 27.59
N ALA A 25 0.36 -16.06 26.32
CA ALA A 25 1.43 -16.51 25.42
C ALA A 25 1.89 -15.40 24.44
N PRO A 26 2.41 -14.27 24.95
CA PRO A 26 2.60 -13.04 24.17
C PRO A 26 3.60 -13.20 23.02
N ARG A 27 4.69 -13.94 23.25
CA ARG A 27 5.72 -14.20 22.22
C ARG A 27 5.19 -15.01 21.03
N LYS A 28 4.33 -16.01 21.29
CA LYS A 28 3.78 -16.88 20.23
C LYS A 28 2.74 -16.12 19.41
N SER A 29 1.82 -15.40 20.08
CA SER A 29 0.80 -14.60 19.38
C SER A 29 1.45 -13.52 18.50
N LEU A 30 2.43 -12.77 19.04
CA LEU A 30 3.19 -11.78 18.26
C LEU A 30 3.89 -12.38 17.03
N ALA A 31 4.57 -13.52 17.17
CA ALA A 31 5.28 -14.15 16.05
C ALA A 31 4.34 -14.55 14.90
N ILE A 32 3.16 -15.10 15.23
CA ILE A 32 2.13 -15.46 14.25
C ILE A 32 1.60 -14.20 13.56
N LEU A 33 1.31 -13.16 14.33
CA LEU A 33 0.72 -11.91 13.83
C LEU A 33 1.68 -11.17 12.90
N VAL A 34 2.96 -11.09 13.27
CA VAL A 34 4.02 -10.53 12.42
C VAL A 34 4.17 -11.34 11.14
N GLY A 35 4.16 -12.68 11.22
CA GLY A 35 4.23 -13.55 10.06
C GLY A 35 3.05 -13.34 9.10
N LEU A 36 1.84 -13.23 9.63
CA LEU A 36 0.63 -12.99 8.84
C LEU A 36 0.67 -11.63 8.15
N PHE A 37 1.04 -10.57 8.89
CA PHE A 37 1.20 -9.23 8.33
C PHE A 37 2.27 -9.21 7.24
N ALA A 38 3.41 -9.84 7.45
CA ALA A 38 4.46 -9.93 6.45
C ALA A 38 3.97 -10.65 5.19
N LEU A 39 3.30 -11.80 5.33
CA LEU A 39 2.78 -12.57 4.20
C LEU A 39 1.75 -11.78 3.39
N MET A 40 0.82 -11.11 4.07
CA MET A 40 -0.20 -10.27 3.43
C MET A 40 0.43 -9.06 2.72
N ASN A 41 1.38 -8.38 3.36
CA ASN A 41 2.09 -7.24 2.75
C ASN A 41 2.89 -7.69 1.53
N ILE A 42 3.63 -8.79 1.62
CA ILE A 42 4.42 -9.32 0.50
C ILE A 42 3.49 -9.71 -0.64
N SER A 43 2.39 -10.40 -0.37
CA SER A 43 1.41 -10.80 -1.39
C SER A 43 0.80 -9.58 -2.09
N SER A 44 0.37 -8.59 -1.32
CA SER A 44 -0.21 -7.35 -1.84
C SER A 44 0.80 -6.57 -2.70
N ILE A 45 2.02 -6.36 -2.20
CA ILE A 45 3.09 -5.66 -2.93
C ILE A 45 3.50 -6.46 -4.17
N SER A 46 3.54 -7.78 -4.09
CA SER A 46 3.87 -8.65 -5.23
C SER A 46 2.81 -8.56 -6.31
N VAL A 47 1.53 -8.65 -5.96
CA VAL A 47 0.40 -8.48 -6.90
C VAL A 47 0.48 -7.10 -7.56
N TRP A 48 0.75 -6.06 -6.78
CA TRP A 48 0.90 -4.70 -7.31
C TRP A 48 2.12 -4.57 -8.24
N ALA A 49 3.28 -5.10 -7.85
CA ALA A 49 4.50 -5.07 -8.65
C ALA A 49 4.37 -5.87 -9.96
N ILE A 50 3.74 -7.05 -9.91
CA ILE A 50 3.44 -7.86 -11.09
C ILE A 50 2.48 -7.12 -12.01
N SER A 51 1.41 -6.54 -11.45
CA SER A 51 0.43 -5.75 -12.23
C SER A 51 1.08 -4.54 -12.90
N GLY A 52 1.93 -3.80 -12.17
CA GLY A 52 2.68 -2.67 -12.71
C GLY A 52 3.65 -3.08 -13.81
N SER A 53 4.36 -4.19 -13.64
CA SER A 53 5.25 -4.76 -14.66
C SER A 53 4.48 -5.20 -15.91
N ALA A 54 3.36 -5.89 -15.73
CA ALA A 54 2.48 -6.32 -16.81
C ALA A 54 1.89 -5.11 -17.57
N LEU A 55 1.43 -4.09 -16.85
CA LEU A 55 0.92 -2.85 -17.43
C LEU A 55 2.01 -2.11 -18.21
N LYS A 56 3.22 -1.99 -17.66
CA LYS A 56 4.37 -1.40 -18.36
C LYS A 56 4.69 -2.16 -19.64
N ARG A 57 4.70 -3.50 -19.60
CA ARG A 57 4.90 -4.35 -20.78
C ARG A 57 3.78 -4.20 -21.81
N TYR A 58 2.54 -4.01 -21.35
CA TYR A 58 1.37 -3.77 -22.21
C TYR A 58 1.39 -2.39 -22.88
N LEU A 59 1.87 -1.37 -22.17
CA LEU A 59 1.98 0.03 -22.62
C LEU A 59 3.23 0.31 -23.48
N ALA A 60 4.26 -0.55 -23.41
CA ALA A 60 5.51 -0.40 -24.17
C ALA A 60 5.35 -0.42 -25.71
N ARG A 61 4.18 -0.81 -26.23
CA ARG A 61 3.82 -0.61 -27.65
C ARG A 61 3.35 0.84 -27.86
N GLY A 62 4.23 1.65 -28.45
CA GLY A 62 4.28 3.12 -28.39
C GLY A 62 2.98 3.93 -28.50
N ARG A 63 1.94 3.45 -29.19
CA ARG A 63 0.67 4.19 -29.30
C ARG A 63 -0.15 4.19 -28.00
N ARG A 64 0.07 3.22 -27.10
CA ARG A 64 -0.71 3.07 -25.87
C ARG A 64 -0.24 4.00 -24.75
N ILE A 65 1.07 4.24 -24.65
CA ILE A 65 1.62 5.16 -23.66
C ILE A 65 1.22 6.62 -23.94
N ALA A 66 1.06 6.96 -25.23
CA ALA A 66 0.61 8.28 -25.69
C ALA A 66 -0.84 8.60 -25.28
N VAL A 67 -1.70 7.58 -25.11
CA VAL A 67 -3.07 7.75 -24.58
C VAL A 67 -3.10 7.62 -23.06
N PHE A 68 -2.24 6.76 -22.50
CA PHE A 68 -2.17 6.54 -21.05
C PHE A 68 -1.72 7.80 -20.30
N ASN A 69 -0.68 8.50 -20.76
CA ASN A 69 -0.17 9.69 -20.08
C ASN A 69 -1.21 10.81 -19.90
N PRO A 70 -1.93 11.25 -20.95
CA PRO A 70 -3.02 12.22 -20.81
C PRO A 70 -4.15 11.72 -19.91
N SER A 71 -4.52 10.43 -20.02
CA SER A 71 -5.58 9.87 -19.16
C SER A 71 -5.22 9.92 -17.67
N MET A 72 -3.96 9.63 -17.34
CA MET A 72 -3.46 9.68 -15.97
C MET A 72 -3.41 11.14 -15.46
N ALA A 73 -3.03 12.09 -16.31
CA ALA A 73 -3.05 13.51 -15.96
C ALA A 73 -4.47 14.00 -15.65
N ILE A 74 -5.46 13.63 -16.46
CA ILE A 74 -6.87 13.97 -16.22
C ILE A 74 -7.36 13.32 -14.92
N LEU A 75 -7.09 12.03 -14.70
CA LEU A 75 -7.44 11.33 -13.47
C LEU A 75 -6.84 12.01 -12.23
N LEU A 76 -5.59 12.47 -12.32
CA LEU A 76 -4.91 13.18 -11.23
C LEU A 76 -5.60 14.52 -10.93
N LEU A 77 -5.90 15.31 -11.97
CA LEU A 77 -6.61 16.58 -11.85
C LEU A 77 -8.00 16.37 -11.23
N VAL A 78 -8.74 15.37 -11.71
CA VAL A 78 -10.06 15.00 -11.17
C VAL A 78 -9.97 14.58 -9.71
N SER A 79 -8.95 13.78 -9.35
CA SER A 79 -8.71 13.38 -7.96
C SER A 79 -8.40 14.55 -7.03
N MET A 80 -7.91 15.68 -7.56
CA MET A 80 -7.65 16.90 -6.77
C MET A 80 -8.88 17.81 -6.62
N ILE A 81 -9.91 17.65 -7.44
CA ILE A 81 -11.18 18.41 -7.32
C ILE A 81 -11.75 18.36 -5.89
N PRO A 82 -11.91 17.20 -5.22
CA PRO A 82 -12.45 17.18 -3.86
C PRO A 82 -11.57 17.91 -2.85
N VAL A 83 -10.24 17.91 -3.02
CA VAL A 83 -9.32 18.65 -2.13
C VAL A 83 -9.47 20.16 -2.31
N LEU A 84 -9.75 20.62 -3.53
CA LEU A 84 -9.97 22.03 -3.84
C LEU A 84 -11.40 22.51 -3.51
N MET A 85 -12.38 21.61 -3.56
CA MET A 85 -13.79 21.90 -3.29
C MET A 85 -14.18 21.70 -1.83
N VAL A 86 -13.37 21.02 -1.01
CA VAL A 86 -13.54 21.03 0.45
C VAL A 86 -13.25 22.44 0.95
N PRO A 87 -14.24 23.17 1.50
CA PRO A 87 -13.98 24.47 2.11
C PRO A 87 -13.12 24.25 3.36
N SER A 88 -11.99 24.95 3.45
CA SER A 88 -11.15 25.03 4.65
C SER A 88 -11.82 25.85 5.75
#